data_AF-A0A243CVC9-F1
#
_entry.id   AF-A0A243CVC9-F1
#
_cell.length_a   1.000
_cell.length_b   1.000
_cell.length_c   1.000
_cell.angle_alpha   90.00
_cell.angle_beta   90.00
_cell.angle_gamma   90.00
#
_symmetry.space_group_name_H-M   'P 1'
#
loop_
_entity.id
_entity.type
_entity.pdbx_description
1 polymer ?
#
loop_
_entity_poly.entity_id
_entity_poly.type
_entity_poly.pdbx_seq_one_letter_code
_entity_poly.pdbx_strand_id
1 'polypeptide(L)'
;MKSLLSYLWNVNKKKYIVTFLIFVLLEAILFSQMIVKKNETAVVKQEAIFGFIIMIFMFYVLYMFLQTMKSCSRLLTNPLLRVAAISGKQYVFSILIFFFIVMAIWYGICGILFYVGYVLAFPTTYVYIDAQEIMQAGIVKNLIYTMSDLFEFLFAVLQIFLVVTLVKLLTKKKKIQKILIVIISLIVSIAITLVTTLLGKLAPAFQGLRREEYRSESKGLFIDMFQENGLNIFNISFMVIVSALIVYVIAYIIDKKLEV
;
A
#
# COMPACT_ATOMS: atom_id res chain seq x y z
N MET A 1 -7.96 -21.26 -5.07
CA MET A 1 -7.41 -20.05 -4.42
C MET A 1 -6.66 -20.35 -3.11
N LYS A 2 -7.22 -21.10 -2.15
CA LYS A 2 -6.54 -21.43 -0.87
C LYS A 2 -5.12 -22.00 -1.03
N SER A 3 -4.92 -22.92 -1.98
CA SER A 3 -3.60 -23.50 -2.30
C SER A 3 -2.58 -22.47 -2.80
N LEU A 4 -2.99 -21.55 -3.68
CA LEU A 4 -2.15 -20.46 -4.20
C LEU A 4 -1.73 -19.49 -3.11
N LEU A 5 -2.67 -19.09 -2.24
CA LEU A 5 -2.39 -18.21 -1.10
C LEU A 5 -1.44 -18.89 -0.11
N SER A 6 -1.67 -20.17 0.19
CA SER A 6 -0.79 -20.96 1.06
C SER A 6 0.63 -21.07 0.46
N TYR A 7 0.74 -21.26 -0.85
CA TYR A 7 2.04 -21.26 -1.53
C TYR A 7 2.74 -19.90 -1.44
N LEU A 8 2.05 -18.79 -1.75
CA LEU A 8 2.61 -17.43 -1.68
C LEU A 8 3.14 -17.10 -0.28
N TRP A 9 2.38 -17.51 0.74
CA TRP A 9 2.81 -17.41 2.14
C TRP A 9 4.03 -18.29 2.43
N ASN A 10 3.97 -19.59 2.14
CA ASN A 10 5.01 -20.55 2.50
C ASN A 10 6.38 -20.23 1.87
N VAL A 11 6.40 -19.70 0.64
CA VAL A 11 7.65 -19.29 -0.04
C VAL A 11 8.39 -18.18 0.71
N ASN A 12 7.69 -17.37 1.50
CA ASN A 12 8.24 -16.17 2.13
C ASN A 12 8.06 -16.10 3.64
N LYS A 13 7.31 -17.02 4.25
CA LYS A 13 6.95 -17.05 5.67
C LYS A 13 8.16 -16.75 6.56
N LYS A 14 9.27 -17.48 6.38
CA LYS A 14 10.48 -17.29 7.19
C LYS A 14 11.02 -15.86 7.10
N LYS A 15 11.08 -15.30 5.88
CA LYS A 15 11.57 -13.94 5.66
C LYS A 15 10.64 -12.91 6.27
N TYR A 16 9.33 -13.03 6.05
CA TYR A 16 8.35 -12.13 6.66
C TYR A 16 8.43 -12.13 8.18
N ILE A 17 8.52 -13.30 8.80
CA ILE A 17 8.65 -13.41 10.26
C ILE A 17 9.94 -12.76 10.74
N VAL A 18 11.09 -13.07 10.13
CA VAL A 18 12.38 -12.51 10.54
C VAL A 18 12.41 -10.99 10.38
N THR A 19 11.99 -10.47 9.23
CA THR A 19 11.96 -9.03 8.98
C THR A 19 10.98 -8.33 9.92
N PHE A 20 9.82 -8.92 10.21
CA PHE A 20 8.87 -8.38 11.17
C PHE A 20 9.43 -8.35 12.60
N LEU A 21 10.12 -9.41 13.04
CA LEU A 21 10.75 -9.43 14.37
C LEU A 21 11.85 -8.36 14.51
N ILE A 22 12.69 -8.20 13.49
CA ILE A 22 13.71 -7.15 13.47
C ILE A 22 13.05 -5.77 13.53
N PHE A 23 12.00 -5.55 12.74
CA PHE A 23 11.24 -4.30 12.75
C PHE A 23 10.68 -4.01 14.15
N VAL A 24 9.93 -4.95 14.75
CA VAL A 24 9.37 -4.78 16.09
C VAL A 24 10.44 -4.49 17.14
N LEU A 25 11.61 -5.14 17.05
CA LEU A 25 12.71 -4.90 17.98
C LEU A 25 13.28 -3.48 17.84
N LEU A 26 13.46 -2.99 16.60
CA LEU A 26 13.89 -1.62 16.35
C LEU A 26 12.88 -0.60 16.89
N GLU A 27 11.59 -0.80 16.58
CA GLU A 27 10.51 0.07 17.05
C GLU A 27 10.44 0.10 18.59
N ALA A 28 10.52 -1.06 19.25
CA ALA A 28 10.49 -1.14 20.71
C ALA A 28 11.65 -0.36 21.36
N ILE A 29 12.85 -0.46 20.79
CA ILE A 29 14.02 0.31 21.26
C ILE A 29 13.74 1.82 21.11
N LEU A 30 13.23 2.26 19.96
CA LEU A 30 12.95 3.67 19.71
C LEU A 30 11.85 4.21 20.62
N PHE A 31 10.73 3.50 20.78
CA PHE A 31 9.67 3.89 21.70
C PHE A 31 10.16 3.95 23.15
N SER A 32 11.06 3.07 23.59
CA SER A 32 11.62 3.18 24.95
C SER A 32 12.41 4.47 25.16
N GLN A 33 13.02 5.03 24.10
CA GLN A 33 13.75 6.30 24.17
C GLN A 33 12.82 7.52 24.27
N MET A 34 11.52 7.34 24.01
CA MET A 34 10.52 8.38 24.25
C MET A 34 10.11 8.49 25.72
N ILE A 35 10.41 7.50 26.57
CA ILE A 35 10.12 7.54 28.00
C ILE A 35 11.17 8.41 28.70
N VAL A 36 10.90 9.72 28.78
CA VAL A 36 11.83 10.72 29.35
C VAL A 36 11.10 11.67 30.32
N LYS A 37 11.84 12.26 31.26
CA LYS A 37 11.29 13.31 32.14
C LYS A 37 11.02 14.58 31.32
N LYS A 38 9.87 15.23 31.58
CA LYS A 38 9.44 16.42 30.84
C LYS A 38 10.38 17.61 31.07
N ASN A 39 11.01 18.07 30.00
CA ASN A 39 11.71 19.36 29.86
C ASN A 39 11.65 19.78 28.38
N GLU A 40 12.04 21.02 28.05
CA GLU A 40 11.94 21.53 26.67
C GLU A 40 12.76 20.71 25.66
N THR A 41 13.94 20.24 26.07
CA THR A 41 14.79 19.39 25.22
C THR A 41 14.20 17.99 24.99
N ALA A 42 13.39 17.48 25.93
CA ALA A 42 12.71 16.19 25.81
C ALA A 42 11.55 16.23 24.82
N VAL A 43 10.85 17.37 24.68
CA VAL A 43 9.77 17.55 23.69
C VAL A 43 10.34 17.39 22.27
N VAL A 44 11.37 18.17 21.94
CA VAL A 44 12.04 18.12 20.63
C VAL A 44 12.63 16.72 20.35
N LYS A 45 13.20 16.08 21.39
CA LYS A 45 13.74 14.73 21.27
C LYS A 45 12.66 13.68 20.97
N GLN A 46 11.50 13.74 21.63
CA GLN A 46 10.40 12.80 21.38
C GLN A 46 9.89 12.93 19.94
N GLU A 47 9.72 14.16 19.47
CA GLU A 47 9.30 14.45 18.10
C GLU A 47 10.29 13.93 17.06
N ALA A 48 11.60 14.12 17.29
CA ALA A 48 12.63 13.58 16.40
C ALA A 48 12.61 12.03 16.37
N ILE A 49 12.48 11.39 17.53
CA ILE A 49 12.39 9.92 17.64
C ILE A 49 11.17 9.39 16.90
N PHE A 50 10.01 10.02 17.06
CA PHE A 50 8.80 9.60 16.35
C PHE A 50 8.95 9.79 14.83
N GLY A 51 9.62 10.86 14.37
CA GLY A 51 9.99 11.00 12.96
C GLY A 51 10.84 9.84 12.44
N PHE A 52 11.82 9.37 13.22
CA PHE A 52 12.61 8.18 12.87
C PHE A 52 11.79 6.89 12.82
N ILE A 53 10.86 6.70 13.77
CA ILE A 53 9.90 5.58 13.79
C ILE A 53 9.10 5.53 12.48
N ILE A 54 8.47 6.65 12.11
CA ILE A 54 7.70 6.74 10.86
C ILE A 54 8.57 6.49 9.63
N MET A 55 9.79 7.03 9.60
CA MET A 55 10.72 6.80 8.50
C MET A 55 11.10 5.31 8.35
N ILE A 56 11.41 4.63 9.46
CA ILE A 56 11.74 3.20 9.46
C ILE A 56 10.53 2.37 9.01
N PHE A 57 9.34 2.71 9.49
CA PHE A 57 8.10 2.09 9.04
C PHE A 57 7.90 2.22 7.52
N MET A 58 8.14 3.40 6.94
CA MET A 58 8.03 3.61 5.49
C MET A 58 9.03 2.73 4.71
N PHE A 59 10.27 2.64 5.16
CA PHE A 59 11.25 1.72 4.55
C PHE A 59 10.85 0.25 4.70
N TYR A 60 10.29 -0.13 5.85
CA TYR A 60 9.79 -1.47 6.10
C TYR A 60 8.64 -1.83 5.14
N VAL A 61 7.65 -0.94 4.98
CA VAL A 61 6.54 -1.13 4.03
C VAL A 61 7.06 -1.30 2.60
N LEU A 62 7.99 -0.43 2.17
CA LEU A 62 8.60 -0.53 0.83
C LEU A 62 9.35 -1.86 0.63
N TYR A 63 10.17 -2.26 1.62
CA TYR A 63 10.91 -3.51 1.57
C TYR A 63 9.96 -4.71 1.42
N MET A 64 8.89 -4.71 2.20
CA MET A 64 7.93 -5.80 2.21
C MET A 64 7.07 -5.83 0.94
N PHE A 65 6.75 -4.67 0.35
CA PHE A 65 6.14 -4.56 -0.98
C PHE A 65 7.03 -5.23 -2.04
N LEU A 66 8.32 -4.88 -2.08
CA LEU A 66 9.28 -5.45 -3.03
C LEU A 66 9.43 -6.97 -2.84
N GLN A 67 9.44 -7.45 -1.59
CA GLN A 67 9.47 -8.87 -1.28
C GLN A 67 8.20 -9.59 -1.79
N THR A 68 7.03 -8.98 -1.62
CA THR A 68 5.75 -9.51 -2.12
C THR A 68 5.73 -9.57 -3.65
N MET A 69 6.21 -8.52 -4.33
CA MET A 69 6.37 -8.51 -5.78
C MET A 69 7.30 -9.62 -6.31
N LYS A 70 8.43 -9.86 -5.63
CA LYS A 70 9.35 -10.94 -5.97
C LYS A 70 8.70 -12.32 -5.87
N SER A 71 7.77 -12.48 -4.95
CA SER A 71 7.02 -13.71 -4.70
C SER A 71 6.03 -14.01 -5.82
N CYS A 72 5.33 -12.99 -6.30
CA CYS A 72 4.46 -13.06 -7.46
C CYS A 72 5.23 -13.48 -8.72
N SER A 73 6.45 -12.95 -8.91
CA SER A 73 7.32 -13.37 -10.03
C SER A 73 7.68 -14.86 -9.96
N ARG A 74 7.98 -15.40 -8.77
CA ARG A 74 8.28 -16.83 -8.58
C ARG A 74 7.06 -17.71 -8.88
N LEU A 75 5.88 -17.27 -8.44
CA LEU A 75 4.62 -17.93 -8.72
C LEU A 75 4.40 -18.05 -10.25
N LEU A 76 4.76 -17.02 -11.04
CA LEU A 76 4.57 -17.01 -12.52
C LEU A 76 5.54 -17.96 -13.24
N THR A 77 6.66 -18.28 -12.59
CA THR A 77 7.72 -19.12 -13.15
C THR A 77 7.70 -20.55 -12.66
N ASN A 78 6.87 -20.90 -11.67
CA ASN A 78 6.84 -22.24 -11.09
C ASN A 78 6.19 -23.24 -12.08
N PRO A 79 6.94 -24.22 -12.61
CA PRO A 79 6.43 -25.17 -13.60
C PRO A 79 5.30 -26.06 -13.06
N LEU A 80 5.29 -26.40 -11.77
CA LEU A 80 4.27 -27.27 -11.17
C LEU A 80 2.89 -26.60 -11.09
N LEU A 81 2.86 -25.27 -10.97
CA LEU A 81 1.63 -24.48 -11.03
C LEU A 81 1.12 -24.31 -12.47
N ARG A 82 1.96 -24.57 -13.48
CA ARG A 82 1.57 -24.59 -14.90
C ARG A 82 0.85 -25.88 -15.29
N VAL A 83 1.16 -26.97 -14.59
CA VAL A 83 0.53 -28.28 -14.80
C VAL A 83 -0.80 -28.39 -14.05
N ALA A 84 -1.02 -27.54 -13.04
CA ALA A 84 -2.31 -27.42 -12.38
C ALA A 84 -3.29 -26.63 -13.26
N ALA A 85 -4.50 -27.15 -13.48
CA ALA A 85 -5.58 -26.51 -14.26
C ALA A 85 -6.20 -25.28 -13.55
N ILE A 86 -5.36 -24.29 -13.22
CA ILE A 86 -5.73 -23.05 -12.55
C ILE A 86 -5.88 -21.98 -13.61
N SER A 87 -7.05 -21.33 -13.67
CA SER A 87 -7.26 -20.24 -14.63
C SER A 87 -6.46 -18.99 -14.27
N GLY A 88 -6.06 -18.23 -15.30
CA GLY A 88 -5.34 -16.96 -15.18
C GLY A 88 -6.10 -15.96 -14.32
N LYS A 89 -7.44 -15.96 -14.36
CA LYS A 89 -8.27 -15.12 -13.46
C LYS A 89 -8.04 -15.47 -11.98
N GLN A 90 -8.09 -16.76 -11.64
CA GLN A 90 -7.85 -17.21 -10.26
C GLN A 90 -6.43 -16.85 -9.79
N TYR A 91 -5.47 -16.84 -10.71
CA TYR A 91 -4.11 -16.43 -10.47
C TYR A 91 -4.03 -14.94 -10.10
N VAL A 92 -4.60 -14.05 -10.93
CA VAL A 92 -4.61 -12.60 -10.68
C VAL A 92 -5.30 -12.29 -9.36
N PHE A 93 -6.49 -12.85 -9.12
CA PHE A 93 -7.21 -12.64 -7.86
C PHE A 93 -6.45 -13.13 -6.64
N SER A 94 -5.74 -14.26 -6.73
CA SER A 94 -4.94 -14.75 -5.59
C SER A 94 -3.80 -13.81 -5.26
N ILE A 95 -3.17 -13.18 -6.27
CA ILE A 95 -2.15 -12.16 -6.05
C ILE A 95 -2.76 -10.91 -5.41
N LEU A 96 -3.88 -10.40 -5.95
CA LEU A 96 -4.55 -9.21 -5.41
C LEU A 96 -4.99 -9.43 -3.95
N ILE A 97 -5.60 -10.57 -3.64
CA ILE A 97 -5.99 -10.93 -2.26
C ILE A 97 -4.77 -11.00 -1.35
N PHE A 98 -3.66 -11.57 -1.83
CA PHE A 98 -2.43 -11.62 -1.04
C PHE A 98 -1.90 -10.22 -0.72
N PHE A 99 -1.86 -9.34 -1.71
CA PHE A 99 -1.48 -7.93 -1.53
C PHE A 99 -2.43 -7.21 -0.58
N PHE A 100 -3.74 -7.42 -0.70
CA PHE A 100 -4.74 -6.84 0.19
C PHE A 100 -4.49 -7.23 1.65
N ILE A 101 -4.34 -8.53 1.94
CA ILE A 101 -4.09 -9.03 3.29
C ILE A 101 -2.81 -8.42 3.87
N VAL A 102 -1.75 -8.41 3.06
CA VAL A 102 -0.44 -7.90 3.48
C VAL A 102 -0.49 -6.40 3.79
N MET A 103 -1.13 -5.58 2.95
CA MET A 103 -1.32 -4.15 3.21
C MET A 103 -2.24 -3.89 4.40
N ALA A 104 -3.34 -4.64 4.55
CA ALA A 104 -4.26 -4.47 5.66
C ALA A 104 -3.55 -4.71 7.01
N ILE A 105 -2.63 -5.68 7.07
CA ILE A 105 -1.77 -5.89 8.24
C ILE A 105 -0.87 -4.66 8.48
N TRP A 106 -0.31 -4.04 7.43
CA TRP A 106 0.51 -2.83 7.58
C TRP A 106 -0.28 -1.61 8.04
N TYR A 107 -1.50 -1.42 7.56
CA TYR A 107 -2.40 -0.40 8.11
C TYR A 107 -2.66 -0.63 9.60
N GLY A 108 -2.88 -1.89 10.00
CA GLY A 108 -3.00 -2.25 11.42
C GLY A 108 -1.75 -1.91 12.23
N ILE A 109 -0.56 -2.24 11.72
CA ILE A 109 0.71 -1.89 12.36
C ILE A 109 0.86 -0.37 12.47
N CYS A 110 0.56 0.38 11.41
CA CYS A 110 0.59 1.84 11.41
C CYS A 110 -0.29 2.41 12.52
N GLY A 111 -1.53 1.94 12.63
CA GLY A 111 -2.45 2.34 13.71
C GLY A 111 -1.89 2.04 15.10
N ILE A 112 -1.21 0.90 15.29
CA ILE A 112 -0.54 0.56 16.54
C ILE A 112 0.62 1.53 16.83
N LEU A 113 1.44 1.88 15.83
CA LEU A 113 2.54 2.85 16.02
C LEU A 113 2.04 4.21 16.46
N PHE A 114 0.98 4.72 15.82
CA PHE A 114 0.33 5.97 16.22
C PHE A 114 -0.27 5.89 17.62
N TYR A 115 -0.92 4.77 17.96
CA TYR A 115 -1.46 4.56 19.31
C TYR A 115 -0.37 4.52 20.38
N VAL A 116 0.72 3.78 20.16
CA VAL A 116 1.85 3.72 21.10
C VAL A 116 2.53 5.09 21.21
N GLY A 117 2.72 5.77 20.07
CA GLY A 117 3.23 7.14 20.03
C GLY A 117 2.36 8.08 20.87
N TYR A 118 1.05 8.06 20.68
CA TYR A 118 0.08 8.83 21.45
C TYR A 118 0.22 8.61 22.97
N VAL A 119 0.28 7.35 23.40
CA VAL A 119 0.37 6.98 24.83
C VAL A 119 1.68 7.48 25.46
N LEU A 120 2.78 7.52 24.70
CA LEU A 120 4.11 7.88 25.20
C LEU A 120 4.45 9.37 25.04
N ALA A 121 3.82 10.05 24.10
CA ALA A 121 4.11 11.44 23.76
C ALA A 121 3.59 12.42 24.81
N PHE A 122 4.32 13.52 25.03
CA PHE A 122 3.78 14.61 25.85
C PHE A 122 2.60 15.29 25.13
N PRO A 123 1.57 15.77 25.87
CA PRO A 123 0.41 16.43 25.28
C PRO A 123 0.71 17.67 24.42
N THR A 124 1.90 18.25 24.57
CA THR A 124 2.34 19.45 23.85
C THR A 124 3.09 19.15 22.55
N THR A 125 3.38 17.87 22.26
CA THR A 125 4.07 17.48 21.03
C THR A 125 3.08 17.32 19.87
N TYR A 126 3.53 17.53 18.64
CA TYR A 126 2.69 17.23 17.47
C TYR A 126 2.29 15.74 17.42
N VAL A 127 3.15 14.85 17.92
CA VAL A 127 2.90 13.40 17.97
C VAL A 127 1.61 13.09 18.73
N TYR A 128 1.41 13.73 19.89
CA TYR A 128 0.21 13.55 20.69
C TYR A 128 -1.01 14.16 20.00
N ILE A 129 -0.89 15.40 19.51
CA ILE A 129 -1.98 16.16 18.90
C ILE A 129 -2.51 15.44 17.65
N ASP A 130 -1.62 15.09 16.72
CA ASP A 130 -1.98 14.42 15.46
C ASP A 130 -2.59 13.04 15.71
N ALA A 131 -2.00 12.26 16.63
CA ALA A 131 -2.52 10.94 16.94
C ALA A 131 -3.88 11.01 17.65
N GLN A 132 -4.08 12.01 18.52
CA GLN A 132 -5.37 12.26 19.16
C GLN A 132 -6.47 12.55 18.13
N GLU A 133 -6.16 13.34 17.11
CA GLU A 133 -7.10 13.68 16.04
C GLU A 133 -7.47 12.48 15.18
N ILE A 134 -6.47 11.68 14.79
CA ILE A 134 -6.71 10.41 14.08
C ILE A 134 -7.62 9.49 14.90
N MET A 135 -7.44 9.45 16.23
CA MET A 135 -8.30 8.67 17.12
C MET A 135 -9.72 9.28 17.25
N GLN A 136 -9.86 10.60 17.19
CA GLN A 136 -11.14 11.32 17.28
C GLN A 136 -11.97 11.29 15.99
N ALA A 137 -11.34 11.12 14.82
CA ALA A 137 -12.04 10.96 13.54
C ALA A 137 -13.06 9.81 13.55
N GLY A 138 -12.90 8.85 14.48
CA GLY A 138 -13.85 7.78 14.73
C GLY A 138 -13.60 6.56 13.85
N ILE A 139 -13.88 5.38 14.40
CA ILE A 139 -13.53 4.08 13.81
C ILE A 139 -14.14 3.90 12.41
N VAL A 140 -15.38 4.37 12.21
CA VAL A 140 -16.08 4.22 10.94
C VAL A 140 -15.43 5.05 9.83
N LYS A 141 -15.09 6.31 10.08
CA LYS A 141 -14.40 7.16 9.10
C LYS A 141 -13.02 6.57 8.77
N ASN A 142 -12.25 6.19 9.78
CA ASN A 142 -10.93 5.57 9.59
C ASN A 142 -10.99 4.26 8.78
N LEU A 143 -12.04 3.46 8.97
CA LEU A 143 -12.24 2.24 8.19
C LEU A 143 -12.57 2.56 6.73
N ILE A 144 -13.44 3.54 6.46
CA ILE A 144 -13.76 3.98 5.10
C ILE A 144 -12.50 4.50 4.39
N TYR A 145 -11.68 5.29 5.09
CA TYR A 145 -10.41 5.79 4.58
C TYR A 145 -9.43 4.66 4.26
N THR A 146 -9.24 3.74 5.21
CA THR A 146 -8.35 2.58 5.01
C THR A 146 -8.80 1.73 3.82
N MET A 147 -10.11 1.50 3.66
CA MET A 147 -10.64 0.73 2.53
C MET A 147 -10.45 1.45 1.19
N SER A 148 -10.55 2.77 1.19
CA SER A 148 -10.34 3.60 0.01
C SER A 148 -8.89 3.55 -0.45
N ASP A 149 -7.93 3.74 0.46
CA ASP A 149 -6.51 3.62 0.12
C ASP A 149 -6.14 2.21 -0.33
N LEU A 150 -6.69 1.17 0.32
CA LEU A 150 -6.48 -0.22 -0.09
C LEU A 150 -6.99 -0.47 -1.51
N PHE A 151 -8.11 0.13 -1.89
CA PHE A 151 -8.64 0.03 -3.23
C PHE A 151 -7.71 0.69 -4.26
N GLU A 152 -7.26 1.93 -4.02
CA GLU A 152 -6.32 2.62 -4.89
C GLU A 152 -4.98 1.88 -5.01
N PHE A 153 -4.48 1.34 -3.89
CA PHE A 153 -3.29 0.52 -3.87
C PHE A 153 -3.44 -0.74 -4.74
N LEU A 154 -4.55 -1.47 -4.59
CA LEU A 154 -4.80 -2.67 -5.40
C LEU A 154 -4.89 -2.32 -6.89
N PHE A 155 -5.48 -1.18 -7.22
CA PHE A 155 -5.52 -0.68 -8.58
C PHE A 155 -4.11 -0.41 -9.13
N ALA A 156 -3.24 0.23 -8.35
CA ALA A 156 -1.84 0.46 -8.73
C ALA A 156 -1.05 -0.86 -8.89
N VAL A 157 -1.22 -1.83 -7.99
CA VAL A 157 -0.62 -3.17 -8.11
C VAL A 157 -1.05 -3.85 -9.41
N LEU A 158 -2.33 -3.74 -9.76
CA LEU A 158 -2.88 -4.33 -10.96
C LEU A 158 -2.29 -3.70 -12.24
N GLN A 159 -2.08 -2.38 -12.26
CA GLN A 159 -1.38 -1.69 -13.34
C GLN A 159 0.06 -2.18 -13.50
N ILE A 160 0.83 -2.26 -12.40
CA ILE A 160 2.19 -2.79 -12.42
C ILE A 160 2.18 -4.23 -12.97
N PHE A 161 1.21 -5.03 -12.54
CA PHE A 161 1.11 -6.42 -12.98
C PHE A 161 0.80 -6.54 -14.48
N LEU A 162 -0.04 -5.65 -15.03
CA LEU A 162 -0.26 -5.54 -16.48
C LEU A 162 1.04 -5.23 -17.21
N VAL A 163 1.75 -4.18 -16.78
CA VAL A 163 2.99 -3.74 -17.43
C VAL A 163 4.03 -4.85 -17.42
N VAL A 164 4.23 -5.50 -16.27
CA VAL A 164 5.15 -6.65 -16.15
C VAL A 164 4.76 -7.77 -17.11
N THR A 165 3.46 -8.07 -17.23
CA THR A 165 2.95 -9.11 -18.12
C THR A 165 3.19 -8.76 -19.58
N LEU A 166 2.87 -7.54 -20.01
CA LEU A 166 3.09 -7.05 -21.38
C LEU A 166 4.57 -6.98 -21.77
N VAL A 167 5.43 -6.43 -20.90
CA VAL A 167 6.87 -6.31 -21.20
C VAL A 167 7.53 -7.69 -21.36
N LYS A 168 7.09 -8.68 -20.58
CA LYS A 168 7.54 -10.07 -20.75
C LYS A 168 7.12 -10.68 -22.10
N LEU A 169 6.07 -10.15 -22.75
CA LEU A 169 5.71 -10.54 -24.12
C LEU A 169 6.66 -9.95 -25.14
N LEU A 170 7.06 -8.69 -24.96
CA LEU A 170 7.83 -7.93 -25.93
C LEU A 170 9.29 -8.36 -26.02
N THR A 171 9.94 -8.71 -24.91
CA THR A 171 11.36 -9.07 -24.91
C THR A 171 11.70 -10.12 -23.88
N LYS A 172 12.64 -11.03 -24.22
CA LYS A 172 13.18 -12.04 -23.28
C LYS A 172 14.43 -11.55 -22.53
N LYS A 173 15.04 -10.42 -22.94
CA LYS A 173 16.28 -9.90 -22.34
C LYS A 173 16.00 -9.20 -21.01
N LYS A 174 16.39 -9.83 -19.89
CA LYS A 174 16.11 -9.34 -18.52
C LYS A 174 16.54 -7.89 -18.24
N LYS A 175 17.68 -7.42 -18.76
CA LYS A 175 18.13 -6.02 -18.58
C LYS A 175 17.15 -5.04 -19.23
N ILE A 176 16.73 -5.31 -20.46
CA ILE A 176 15.78 -4.48 -21.21
C ILE A 176 14.39 -4.53 -20.56
N GLN A 177 13.94 -5.71 -20.10
CA GLN A 177 12.66 -5.85 -19.39
C GLN A 177 12.56 -4.90 -18.19
N LYS A 178 13.60 -4.83 -17.35
CA LYS A 178 13.59 -3.97 -16.15
C LYS A 178 13.40 -2.50 -16.51
N ILE A 179 14.14 -2.02 -17.51
CA ILE A 179 14.07 -0.62 -17.96
C ILE A 179 12.67 -0.32 -18.54
N LEU A 180 12.16 -1.19 -19.43
CA LEU A 180 10.85 -1.02 -20.03
C LEU A 180 9.72 -1.05 -19.00
N ILE A 181 9.78 -1.92 -17.99
CA ILE A 181 8.78 -1.97 -16.92
C ILE A 181 8.67 -0.62 -16.22
N VAL A 182 9.81 0.00 -15.87
CA VAL A 182 9.82 1.30 -15.19
C VAL A 182 9.23 2.39 -16.08
N ILE A 183 9.71 2.50 -17.33
CA ILE A 183 9.27 3.54 -18.27
C ILE A 183 7.77 3.42 -18.55
N ILE A 184 7.29 2.22 -18.87
CA ILE A 184 5.88 2.00 -19.21
C ILE A 184 5.00 2.19 -17.98
N SER A 185 5.44 1.77 -16.79
CA SER A 185 4.67 2.01 -15.55
C SER A 185 4.49 3.51 -15.27
N LEU A 186 5.53 4.32 -15.51
CA LEU A 186 5.43 5.78 -15.37
C LEU A 186 4.42 6.37 -16.36
N ILE A 187 4.47 5.96 -17.63
CA ILE A 187 3.53 6.44 -18.66
C ILE A 187 2.09 6.07 -18.30
N VAL A 188 1.85 4.81 -17.92
CA VAL A 188 0.52 4.33 -17.51
C VAL A 188 0.02 5.09 -16.29
N SER A 189 0.89 5.31 -15.29
CA SER A 189 0.54 6.07 -14.09
C SER A 189 0.15 7.50 -14.44
N ILE A 190 0.94 8.21 -15.26
CA ILE A 190 0.63 9.59 -15.69
C ILE A 190 -0.71 9.64 -16.42
N ALA A 191 -0.95 8.71 -17.36
CA ALA A 191 -2.20 8.66 -18.11
C ALA A 191 -3.41 8.44 -17.19
N ILE A 192 -3.31 7.53 -16.23
CA ILE A 192 -4.39 7.25 -15.27
C ILE A 192 -4.61 8.44 -14.33
N THR A 193 -3.55 9.06 -13.81
CA THR A 193 -3.66 10.27 -12.99
C THR A 193 -4.33 11.40 -13.76
N LEU A 194 -4.02 11.57 -15.04
CA LEU A 194 -4.66 12.59 -15.89
C LEU A 194 -6.16 12.31 -16.04
N VAL A 195 -6.56 11.07 -16.35
CA VAL A 195 -7.97 10.69 -16.49
C VAL A 195 -8.74 10.85 -15.18
N THR A 196 -8.20 10.34 -14.08
CA THR A 196 -8.82 10.46 -12.74
C THR A 196 -8.90 11.91 -12.25
N THR A 197 -7.94 12.76 -12.61
CA THR A 197 -8.02 14.19 -12.31
C THR A 197 -9.13 14.88 -13.10
N LEU A 198 -9.28 14.55 -14.39
CA LEU A 198 -10.34 15.11 -15.23
C LEU A 198 -11.72 14.65 -14.76
N LEU A 199 -11.91 13.36 -14.51
CA LEU A 199 -13.14 12.80 -13.97
C LEU A 199 -13.45 13.31 -12.55
N GLY A 200 -12.39 13.52 -11.75
CA GLY A 200 -12.43 14.13 -10.42
C GLY A 200 -13.13 15.49 -10.40
N LYS A 201 -12.95 16.30 -11.46
CA LYS A 201 -13.56 17.63 -11.58
C LYS A 201 -15.03 17.61 -12.00
N LEU A 202 -15.56 16.48 -12.45
CA LEU A 202 -16.92 16.36 -12.99
C LEU A 202 -17.99 16.07 -11.92
N ALA A 203 -17.59 15.61 -10.75
CA ALA A 203 -18.49 15.41 -9.62
C ALA A 203 -17.79 15.79 -8.31
N PRO A 204 -18.53 16.32 -7.33
CA PRO A 204 -17.99 16.53 -6.00
C PRO A 204 -17.51 15.21 -5.40
N ALA A 205 -16.49 15.29 -4.54
CA ALA A 205 -16.06 14.16 -3.73
C ALA A 205 -17.22 13.59 -2.90
N PHE A 206 -17.18 12.29 -2.61
CA PHE A 206 -18.21 11.61 -1.83
C PHE A 206 -18.40 12.33 -0.47
N GLN A 207 -19.63 12.64 -0.06
CA GLN A 207 -19.87 13.48 1.13
C GLN A 207 -19.32 12.88 2.44
N GLY A 208 -19.23 11.54 2.55
CA GLY A 208 -18.58 10.84 3.68
C GLY A 208 -17.04 10.77 3.60
N LEU A 209 -16.47 11.18 2.47
CA LEU A 209 -15.03 11.36 2.22
C LEU A 209 -14.67 12.86 2.07
N ARG A 210 -15.64 13.76 2.34
CA ARG A 210 -15.46 15.20 2.19
C ARG A 210 -14.54 15.68 3.31
N ARG A 211 -13.55 16.49 2.92
CA ARG A 211 -12.46 17.03 3.74
C ARG A 211 -12.97 17.55 5.10
N GLU A 212 -12.42 17.03 6.19
CA GLU A 212 -12.19 17.87 7.37
C GLU A 212 -10.76 18.37 7.21
N GLU A 213 -10.60 19.63 6.80
CA GLU A 213 -9.29 20.28 6.78
C GLU A 213 -8.81 20.42 8.21
N TYR A 214 -7.87 19.56 8.62
CA TYR A 214 -7.15 19.84 9.84
C TYR A 214 -5.99 20.77 9.53
N ARG A 215 -6.15 22.03 9.94
CA ARG A 215 -5.07 22.99 10.01
C ARG A 215 -4.73 23.13 11.49
N SER A 216 -3.60 22.55 11.92
CA SER A 216 -3.10 22.76 13.27
C SER A 216 -3.02 24.27 13.54
N GLU A 217 -3.50 24.71 14.71
CA GLU A 217 -3.36 26.11 15.15
C GLU A 217 -1.89 26.56 15.13
N SER A 218 -0.95 25.63 15.29
CA SER A 218 0.50 25.85 15.23
C SER A 218 1.07 26.14 13.83
N LYS A 219 0.30 25.89 12.76
CA LYS A 219 0.74 25.91 11.33
C LYS A 219 1.91 24.98 10.99
N GLY A 220 2.41 24.17 11.92
CA GLY A 220 3.58 23.30 11.72
C GLY A 220 3.27 22.04 10.93
N LEU A 221 1.99 21.68 10.80
CA LEU A 221 1.57 20.43 10.19
C LEU A 221 0.32 20.66 9.32
N PHE A 222 0.48 20.38 8.03
CA PHE A 222 -0.58 20.32 7.04
C PHE A 222 -0.73 18.85 6.64
N ILE A 223 -1.74 18.17 7.20
CA ILE A 223 -2.11 16.85 6.70
C ILE A 223 -3.21 17.06 5.66
N ASP A 224 -2.81 17.07 4.39
CA ASP A 224 -3.79 16.79 3.32
C ASP A 224 -4.16 15.33 3.43
N MET A 225 -5.16 15.03 4.26
CA MET A 225 -5.64 13.66 4.41
C MET A 225 -6.21 13.14 3.09
N PHE A 226 -6.75 14.00 2.21
CA PHE A 226 -7.18 13.63 0.86
C PHE A 226 -7.10 14.78 -0.15
N GLN A 227 -6.84 14.46 -1.42
CA GLN A 227 -7.02 15.38 -2.55
C GLN A 227 -8.50 15.67 -2.74
N GLU A 228 -8.86 16.96 -2.83
CA GLU A 228 -10.21 17.52 -2.97
C GLU A 228 -11.06 16.87 -4.09
N ASN A 229 -10.41 16.23 -5.08
CA ASN A 229 -11.01 15.62 -6.26
C ASN A 229 -10.72 14.09 -6.41
N GLY A 230 -10.19 13.42 -5.37
CA GLY A 230 -9.61 12.07 -5.48
C GLY A 230 -10.61 10.93 -5.67
N LEU A 231 -11.60 10.80 -4.78
CA LEU A 231 -12.57 9.69 -4.78
C LEU A 231 -14.01 10.19 -4.94
N ASN A 232 -14.41 10.32 -6.19
CA ASN A 232 -15.80 10.52 -6.58
C ASN A 232 -16.33 9.29 -7.34
N ILE A 233 -17.64 9.26 -7.60
CA ILE A 233 -18.28 8.11 -8.24
C ILE A 233 -17.70 7.80 -9.63
N PHE A 234 -17.25 8.82 -10.37
CA PHE A 234 -16.64 8.64 -11.68
C PHE A 234 -15.25 8.01 -11.58
N ASN A 235 -14.42 8.46 -10.63
CA ASN A 235 -13.09 7.88 -10.39
C ASN A 235 -13.20 6.43 -9.94
N ILE A 236 -14.09 6.13 -9.00
CA ILE A 236 -14.33 4.75 -8.53
C ILE A 236 -14.81 3.88 -9.70
N SER A 237 -15.80 4.34 -10.46
CA SER A 237 -16.34 3.58 -11.60
C SER A 237 -15.26 3.32 -12.66
N PHE A 238 -14.46 4.34 -12.99
CA PHE A 238 -13.33 4.21 -13.90
C PHE A 238 -12.32 3.17 -13.41
N MET A 239 -11.89 3.26 -12.15
CA MET A 239 -10.95 2.30 -11.57
C MET A 239 -11.49 0.88 -11.56
N VAL A 240 -12.79 0.67 -11.28
CA VAL A 240 -13.43 -0.65 -11.33
C VAL A 240 -13.47 -1.21 -12.75
N ILE A 241 -13.92 -0.41 -13.73
CA ILE A 241 -14.00 -0.82 -15.14
C ILE A 241 -12.62 -1.18 -15.67
N VAL A 242 -11.63 -0.30 -15.45
CA VAL A 242 -10.25 -0.52 -15.88
C VAL A 242 -9.68 -1.75 -15.17
N SER A 243 -9.95 -1.95 -13.87
CA SER A 243 -9.51 -3.15 -13.16
C SER A 243 -10.05 -4.42 -13.78
N ALA A 244 -11.35 -4.48 -14.09
CA ALA A 244 -11.96 -5.65 -14.73
C ALA A 244 -11.31 -5.94 -16.09
N LEU A 245 -11.06 -4.90 -16.90
CA LEU A 245 -10.38 -5.02 -18.18
C LEU A 245 -8.93 -5.51 -18.02
N ILE A 246 -8.17 -4.96 -17.07
CA ILE A 246 -6.80 -5.40 -16.81
C ILE A 246 -6.77 -6.87 -16.36
N VAL A 247 -7.63 -7.27 -15.42
CA VAL A 247 -7.72 -8.67 -14.97
C VAL A 247 -8.02 -9.59 -16.16
N TYR A 248 -8.95 -9.20 -17.04
CA TYR A 248 -9.27 -9.98 -18.23
C TYR A 248 -8.07 -10.13 -19.18
N VAL A 249 -7.38 -9.04 -19.49
CA VAL A 249 -6.21 -9.04 -20.39
C VAL A 249 -5.07 -9.90 -19.81
N ILE A 250 -4.75 -9.72 -18.53
CA ILE A 250 -3.69 -10.50 -17.87
C ILE A 250 -4.07 -11.98 -17.84
N ALA A 251 -5.30 -12.31 -17.46
CA ALA A 251 -5.77 -13.68 -17.43
C ALA A 251 -5.67 -14.35 -18.81
N TYR A 252 -6.14 -13.66 -19.86
CA TYR A 252 -6.03 -14.14 -21.24
C TYR A 252 -4.59 -14.43 -21.65
N ILE A 253 -3.66 -13.52 -21.34
CA ILE A 253 -2.23 -13.71 -21.64
C ILE A 253 -1.65 -14.91 -20.88
N ILE A 254 -1.99 -15.05 -19.59
CA ILE A 254 -1.54 -16.16 -18.75
C ILE A 254 -2.06 -17.48 -19.32
N ASP A 255 -3.36 -17.58 -19.59
CA ASP A 255 -4.01 -18.79 -20.11
C ASP A 255 -3.42 -19.18 -21.48
N LYS A 256 -3.30 -18.23 -22.42
CA LYS A 256 -2.77 -18.52 -23.77
C LYS A 256 -1.28 -18.85 -23.84
N LYS A 257 -0.48 -18.44 -22.85
CA LYS A 257 0.95 -18.80 -22.77
C LYS A 257 1.24 -19.99 -21.85
N LEU A 258 0.25 -20.48 -21.11
CA LEU A 258 0.35 -21.71 -20.32
C LEU A 258 -0.03 -22.96 -21.13
N GLU A 259 -0.63 -22.80 -22.31
CA GLU A 259 -0.91 -23.89 -23.27
C GLU A 259 0.28 -24.26 -24.18
N VAL A 260 1.51 -23.78 -23.94
CA VAL A 260 2.71 -24.16 -24.73
C VAL A 260 3.84 -24.64 -23.83
#